data_AF-A0AB36DDG1-F1
#
_entry.id   AF-A0AB36DDG1-F1
#
_cell.length_a   1.000
_cell.length_b   1.000
_cell.length_c   1.000
_cell.angle_alpha   90.00
_cell.angle_beta   90.00
_cell.angle_gamma   90.00
#
_symmetry.space_group_name_H-M   'P 1'
#
loop_
_entity.id
_entity.type
_entity.pdbx_description
1 polymer ?
#
loop_
_entity_poly.entity_id
_entity_poly.type
_entity_poly.pdbx_seq_one_letter_code
_entity_poly.pdbx_strand_id
1 'polypeptide(L)'
;MIWKPKQLGRQKIEERELEADKKNCRRFGPCGVGQKALYLSSFYFDRRYYVALDSVSRVFKRVAMSKGGFSGKGMFATIPYLVVQYDGGEEKQCIFKREEQVDALLDHIRSIRPEMPVHSVQAEKKLLEKQRILEQKKARIAFSDAREEIQWLEKCAQFLEKRPELYRELSSCAKRKRTYDKSNPAYKWAALFITLMGIAALVYGIYALVTKAGFGIYFLLFGLAAIFFFSSANVLPTARNNRRYVEDRLKKATEAMYRYIAEYPKFPLPACYAHPAVLRRMIDIIAEERTRSVAEALKLLKQDLKAMNSSVELEQEEYDEVMAIKPMFLVKDYE
;
A
#
# COMPACT_ATOMS: atom_id res chain seq x y z
N MET A 1 41.80 -5.44 -15.84
CA MET A 1 40.66 -5.88 -14.99
C MET A 1 41.05 -7.17 -14.30
N ILE A 2 40.77 -7.33 -13.01
CA ILE A 2 41.23 -8.53 -12.26
C ILE A 2 40.47 -9.81 -12.69
N TRP A 3 39.25 -9.70 -13.24
CA TRP A 3 38.45 -10.87 -13.68
C TRP A 3 37.63 -10.61 -14.95
N LYS A 4 37.80 -11.48 -15.96
CA LYS A 4 36.97 -11.54 -17.17
C LYS A 4 35.56 -12.06 -16.82
N PRO A 5 34.49 -11.45 -17.37
CA PRO A 5 33.14 -11.95 -17.12
C PRO A 5 32.98 -13.35 -17.72
N LYS A 6 32.33 -14.27 -17.00
CA LYS A 6 32.04 -15.62 -17.48
C LYS A 6 30.78 -15.59 -18.35
N GLN A 7 30.85 -16.19 -19.53
CA GLN A 7 29.72 -16.37 -20.42
C GLN A 7 28.65 -17.26 -19.77
N LEU A 8 27.38 -16.87 -19.87
CA LEU A 8 26.24 -17.69 -19.46
C LEU A 8 25.45 -18.26 -20.63
N GLY A 9 25.24 -17.47 -21.70
CA GLY A 9 24.48 -17.88 -22.88
C GLY A 9 25.33 -18.59 -23.94
N ARG A 10 24.69 -19.12 -24.98
CA ARG A 10 25.34 -19.84 -26.10
C ARG A 10 26.12 -18.89 -27.02
N GLN A 11 25.60 -17.69 -27.24
CA GLN A 11 26.26 -16.69 -28.09
C GLN A 11 27.50 -16.14 -27.40
N LYS A 12 28.65 -16.34 -28.05
CA LYS A 12 29.94 -15.83 -27.61
C LYS A 12 30.19 -14.44 -28.19
N ILE A 13 30.76 -13.56 -27.39
CA ILE A 13 31.27 -12.26 -27.84
C ILE A 13 32.80 -12.35 -27.88
N GLU A 14 33.40 -11.82 -28.95
CA GLU A 14 34.84 -11.80 -29.10
C GLU A 14 35.52 -11.06 -27.94
N GLU A 15 36.67 -11.56 -27.51
CA GLU A 15 37.24 -11.18 -26.22
C GLU A 15 37.60 -9.69 -26.13
N ARG A 16 38.17 -9.13 -27.21
CA ARG A 16 38.50 -7.70 -27.28
C ARG A 16 37.25 -6.82 -27.24
N GLU A 17 36.18 -7.24 -27.92
CA GLU A 17 34.91 -6.52 -27.93
C GLU A 17 34.25 -6.56 -26.56
N LEU A 18 34.25 -7.73 -25.90
CA LEU A 18 33.70 -7.93 -24.58
C LEU A 18 34.41 -7.06 -23.52
N GLU A 19 35.74 -6.93 -23.61
CA GLU A 19 36.50 -6.06 -22.71
C GLU A 19 36.16 -4.58 -22.91
N ALA A 20 36.04 -4.11 -24.15
CA ALA A 20 35.65 -2.75 -24.47
C ALA A 20 34.20 -2.46 -24.05
N ASP A 21 33.27 -3.35 -24.37
CA ASP A 21 31.85 -3.24 -24.04
C ASP A 21 31.64 -3.22 -22.52
N LYS A 22 32.34 -4.07 -21.77
CA LYS A 22 32.28 -4.07 -20.29
C LYS A 22 32.84 -2.80 -19.68
N LYS A 23 33.92 -2.25 -20.26
CA LYS A 23 34.53 -1.01 -19.78
C LYS A 23 33.57 0.18 -19.95
N ASN A 24 32.84 0.20 -21.07
CA ASN A 24 31.94 1.29 -21.44
C ASN A 24 30.47 1.05 -21.03
N CYS A 25 30.14 -0.11 -20.43
CA CYS A 25 28.77 -0.42 -20.03
C CYS A 25 28.25 0.59 -18.99
N ARG A 26 26.97 0.93 -19.12
CA ARG A 26 26.27 1.73 -18.11
C ARG A 26 25.99 0.87 -16.90
N ARG A 27 26.45 1.30 -15.72
CA ARG A 27 26.38 0.51 -14.49
C ARG A 27 25.09 0.80 -13.72
N PHE A 28 24.44 -0.26 -13.26
CA PHE A 28 23.26 -0.19 -12.42
C PHE A 28 23.44 -1.14 -11.25
N GLY A 29 23.85 -0.60 -10.11
CA GLY A 29 24.23 -1.40 -8.95
C GLY A 29 25.25 -2.50 -9.32
N PRO A 30 24.97 -3.78 -9.03
CA PRO A 30 25.89 -4.87 -9.28
C PRO A 30 25.88 -5.37 -10.74
N CYS A 31 24.97 -4.87 -11.58
CA CYS A 31 24.85 -5.21 -13.00
C CYS A 31 25.34 -4.05 -13.89
N GLY A 32 25.36 -4.28 -15.21
CA GLY A 32 25.63 -3.24 -16.20
C GLY A 32 25.09 -3.61 -17.58
N VAL A 33 24.72 -2.60 -18.37
CA VAL A 33 24.18 -2.78 -19.72
C VAL A 33 25.20 -2.20 -20.69
N GLY A 34 25.78 -3.06 -21.53
CA GLY A 34 26.64 -2.67 -22.65
C GLY A 34 25.84 -2.48 -23.93
N GLN A 35 26.55 -2.24 -25.04
CA GLN A 35 25.97 -2.25 -26.37
C GLN A 35 25.79 -3.69 -26.89
N LYS A 36 26.68 -4.61 -26.52
CA LYS A 36 26.67 -6.01 -26.96
C LYS A 36 26.17 -6.98 -25.89
N ALA A 37 26.44 -6.71 -24.62
CA ALA A 37 26.14 -7.65 -23.54
C ALA A 37 25.40 -7.01 -22.35
N LEU A 38 24.60 -7.84 -21.69
CA LEU A 38 24.11 -7.58 -20.35
C LEU A 38 25.05 -8.24 -19.34
N TYR A 39 25.63 -7.43 -18.45
CA TYR A 39 26.56 -7.88 -17.42
C TYR A 39 25.84 -8.11 -16.10
N LEU A 40 25.98 -9.33 -15.57
CA LEU A 40 25.22 -9.84 -14.43
C LEU A 40 26.14 -10.15 -13.26
N SER A 41 25.64 -9.97 -12.04
CA SER A 41 26.42 -10.25 -10.84
C SER A 41 26.36 -11.72 -10.43
N SER A 42 27.35 -12.12 -9.63
CA SER A 42 27.21 -13.25 -8.72
C SER A 42 26.76 -12.74 -7.35
N PHE A 43 26.66 -13.64 -6.36
CA PHE A 43 26.37 -13.25 -4.99
C PHE A 43 27.45 -12.33 -4.39
N TYR A 44 28.72 -12.50 -4.79
CA TYR A 44 29.87 -11.80 -4.21
C TYR A 44 30.52 -10.77 -5.15
N PHE A 45 30.29 -10.90 -6.46
CA PHE A 45 31.03 -10.13 -7.47
C PHE A 45 30.11 -9.47 -8.47
N ASP A 46 30.21 -8.15 -8.57
CA ASP A 46 29.54 -7.36 -9.59
C ASP A 46 30.00 -7.74 -11.00
N ARG A 47 29.06 -7.76 -11.96
CA ARG A 47 29.35 -7.95 -13.40
C ARG A 47 30.30 -9.15 -13.66
N ARG A 48 30.13 -10.23 -12.89
CA ARG A 48 30.92 -11.47 -12.97
C ARG A 48 30.57 -12.31 -14.18
N TYR A 49 29.36 -12.15 -14.70
CA TYR A 49 28.83 -12.88 -15.84
C TYR A 49 28.44 -11.93 -16.97
N TYR A 50 28.28 -12.47 -18.18
CA TYR A 50 27.65 -11.76 -19.29
C TYR A 50 26.71 -12.68 -20.08
N VAL A 51 25.69 -12.08 -20.68
CA VAL A 51 24.82 -12.68 -21.70
C VAL A 51 24.82 -11.72 -22.89
N ALA A 52 24.98 -12.21 -24.11
CA ALA A 52 24.83 -11.37 -25.30
C ALA A 52 23.38 -10.84 -25.37
N LEU A 53 23.21 -9.54 -25.64
CA LEU A 53 21.89 -8.92 -25.61
C LEU A 53 20.92 -9.56 -26.61
N ASP A 54 21.40 -10.01 -27.76
CA ASP A 54 20.59 -10.69 -28.77
C ASP A 54 20.07 -12.07 -28.32
N SER A 55 20.73 -12.68 -27.33
CA SER A 55 20.29 -13.95 -26.73
C SER A 55 19.30 -13.77 -25.59
N VAL A 56 19.08 -12.53 -25.14
CA VAL A 56 18.17 -12.21 -24.03
C VAL A 56 16.74 -12.15 -24.57
N SER A 57 15.87 -13.00 -24.03
CA SER A 57 14.46 -13.04 -24.43
C SER A 57 13.57 -12.16 -23.56
N ARG A 58 13.94 -11.91 -22.30
CA ARG A 58 13.14 -11.13 -21.34
C ARG A 58 13.99 -10.68 -20.15
N VAL A 59 13.75 -9.48 -19.65
CA VAL A 59 14.43 -8.96 -18.45
C VAL A 59 13.43 -8.28 -17.54
N PHE A 60 13.25 -8.73 -16.31
CA PHE A 60 12.20 -8.16 -15.45
C PHE A 60 12.61 -8.07 -13.98
N LYS A 61 11.94 -7.17 -13.27
CA LYS A 61 12.07 -7.04 -11.81
C LYS A 61 11.19 -8.09 -11.12
N ARG A 62 11.74 -8.74 -10.10
CA ARG A 62 10.99 -9.54 -9.13
C ARG A 62 11.33 -9.08 -7.72
N VAL A 63 10.34 -8.91 -6.86
CA VAL A 63 10.56 -8.49 -5.46
C VAL A 63 10.11 -9.62 -4.55
N ALA A 64 11.04 -10.16 -3.77
CA ALA A 64 10.66 -11.02 -2.65
C ALA A 64 10.34 -10.12 -1.46
N MET A 65 9.16 -10.29 -0.86
CA MET A 65 8.80 -9.59 0.37
C MET A 65 8.80 -10.55 1.54
N SER A 66 9.19 -10.07 2.71
CA SER A 66 9.00 -10.79 3.96
C SER A 66 7.52 -11.09 4.22
N LYS A 67 7.23 -12.02 5.13
CA LYS A 67 5.85 -12.33 5.56
C LYS A 67 5.08 -11.07 6.02
N GLY A 68 5.78 -10.07 6.56
CA GLY A 68 5.21 -8.78 6.93
C GLY A 68 4.77 -7.91 5.75
N GLY A 69 5.39 -8.07 4.57
CA GLY A 69 4.97 -7.38 3.35
C GLY A 69 3.68 -7.91 2.71
N PHE A 70 3.36 -9.18 2.91
CA PHE A 70 2.11 -9.77 2.41
C PHE A 70 0.96 -9.71 3.42
N SER A 71 1.25 -9.95 4.71
CA SER A 71 0.21 -10.07 5.74
C SER A 71 -0.04 -8.79 6.54
N GLY A 72 0.78 -7.74 6.33
CA GLY A 72 0.79 -6.53 7.16
C GLY A 72 1.22 -6.78 8.61
N LYS A 73 1.69 -7.99 8.96
CA LYS A 73 2.11 -8.38 10.31
C LYS A 73 3.58 -8.79 10.34
N GLY A 74 4.38 -8.12 11.16
CA GLY A 74 5.82 -8.39 11.30
C GLY A 74 6.70 -7.48 10.45
N MET A 75 8.01 -7.72 10.45
CA MET A 75 8.99 -6.85 9.80
C MET A 75 8.79 -6.81 8.28
N PHE A 76 8.64 -5.61 7.72
CA PHE A 76 8.57 -5.37 6.28
C PHE A 76 9.98 -5.25 5.70
N ALA A 77 10.39 -6.23 4.89
CA ALA A 77 11.66 -6.20 4.18
C ALA A 77 11.45 -6.68 2.74
N THR A 78 12.06 -6.00 1.78
CA THR A 78 12.00 -6.34 0.36
C THR A 78 13.39 -6.64 -0.16
N ILE A 79 13.50 -7.65 -1.00
CA ILE A 79 14.72 -8.01 -1.71
C ILE A 79 14.41 -7.94 -3.21
N PRO A 80 14.92 -6.91 -3.91
CA PRO A 80 14.70 -6.78 -5.35
C PRO A 80 15.70 -7.64 -6.13
N TYR A 81 15.19 -8.32 -7.16
CA TYR A 81 15.94 -9.12 -8.10
C TYR A 81 15.72 -8.60 -9.51
N LEU A 82 16.79 -8.54 -10.29
CA LEU A 82 16.72 -8.55 -11.75
C LEU A 82 16.72 -10.00 -12.21
N VAL A 83 15.76 -10.34 -13.06
CA VAL A 83 15.64 -11.66 -13.67
C VAL A 83 15.87 -11.53 -15.17
N VAL A 84 16.84 -12.28 -15.70
CA VAL A 84 17.20 -12.28 -17.12
C VAL A 84 16.95 -13.66 -17.67
N GLN A 85 16.05 -13.77 -18.64
CA GLN A 85 15.79 -14.98 -19.39
C GLN A 85 16.53 -14.92 -20.72
N TYR A 86 17.19 -16.02 -21.08
CA TYR A 86 18.02 -16.11 -22.28
C TYR A 86 18.00 -17.52 -22.87
N ASP A 87 18.46 -17.66 -24.12
CA ASP A 87 18.59 -18.93 -24.84
C ASP A 87 17.31 -19.81 -24.84
N GLY A 88 16.13 -19.20 -24.76
CA GLY A 88 14.84 -19.90 -24.87
C GLY A 88 14.41 -20.71 -23.63
N GLY A 89 15.03 -20.51 -22.46
CA GLY A 89 14.58 -21.17 -21.22
C GLY A 89 15.50 -21.03 -20.00
N GLU A 90 16.72 -20.53 -20.16
CA GLU A 90 17.64 -20.30 -19.06
C GLU A 90 17.30 -19.00 -18.32
N GLU A 91 17.53 -18.96 -17.00
CA GLU A 91 17.25 -17.79 -16.18
C GLU A 91 18.41 -17.47 -15.23
N LYS A 92 18.82 -16.20 -15.21
CA LYS A 92 19.76 -15.68 -14.21
C LYS A 92 19.11 -14.60 -13.37
N GLN A 93 19.18 -14.77 -12.06
CA GLN A 93 18.70 -13.81 -11.07
C GLN A 93 19.87 -13.07 -10.43
N CYS A 94 19.73 -11.75 -10.26
CA CYS A 94 20.72 -10.88 -9.64
C CYS A 94 20.07 -10.03 -8.55
N ILE A 95 20.61 -10.10 -7.33
CA ILE A 95 20.10 -9.35 -6.19
C ILE A 95 20.58 -7.90 -6.29
N PHE A 96 19.69 -6.96 -5.99
CA PHE A 96 20.00 -5.54 -5.86
C PHE A 96 19.79 -5.08 -4.42
N LYS A 97 20.57 -4.08 -4.00
CA LYS A 97 20.40 -3.44 -2.69
C LYS A 97 19.26 -2.41 -2.69
N ARG A 98 18.99 -1.80 -3.85
CA ARG A 98 17.98 -0.75 -4.04
C ARG A 98 17.12 -1.08 -5.23
N GLU A 99 15.81 -0.98 -5.05
CA GLU A 99 14.82 -1.27 -6.10
C GLU A 99 14.93 -0.30 -7.28
N GLU A 100 15.15 0.98 -6.99
CA GLU A 100 15.33 2.06 -7.99
C GLU A 100 16.42 1.76 -9.02
N GLN A 101 17.45 0.99 -8.64
CA GLN A 101 18.53 0.62 -9.56
C GLN A 101 18.10 -0.47 -10.54
N VAL A 102 17.17 -1.34 -10.14
CA VAL A 102 16.54 -2.31 -11.05
C VAL A 102 15.65 -1.55 -12.03
N ASP A 103 14.84 -0.61 -11.52
CA ASP A 103 13.94 0.19 -12.34
C ASP A 103 14.70 1.03 -13.37
N ALA A 104 15.76 1.74 -12.95
CA ALA A 104 16.61 2.50 -13.86
C ALA A 104 17.29 1.62 -14.93
N LEU A 105 17.64 0.37 -14.60
CA LEU A 105 18.18 -0.58 -15.58
C LEU A 105 17.10 -1.00 -16.58
N LEU A 106 15.89 -1.34 -16.11
CA LEU A 106 14.78 -1.73 -16.97
C LEU A 106 14.37 -0.58 -17.91
N ASP A 107 14.31 0.65 -17.40
CA ASP A 107 14.02 1.83 -18.21
C ASP A 107 15.10 2.07 -19.28
N HIS A 108 16.36 1.84 -18.93
CA HIS A 108 17.43 1.91 -19.91
C HIS A 108 17.31 0.81 -20.97
N ILE A 109 16.98 -0.43 -20.59
CA ILE A 109 16.72 -1.52 -21.54
C ILE A 109 15.56 -1.15 -22.48
N ARG A 110 14.44 -0.63 -21.95
CA ARG A 110 13.31 -0.14 -22.77
C ARG A 110 13.75 0.89 -23.80
N SER A 111 14.69 1.77 -23.45
CA SER A 111 15.18 2.81 -24.37
C SER A 111 16.04 2.27 -25.52
N ILE A 112 16.82 1.21 -25.29
CA ILE A 112 17.76 0.66 -26.30
C ILE A 112 17.21 -0.56 -27.05
N ARG A 113 16.23 -1.26 -26.47
CA ARG A 113 15.58 -2.48 -26.97
C ARG A 113 14.09 -2.46 -26.62
N PRO A 114 13.27 -1.60 -27.26
CA PRO A 114 11.85 -1.47 -26.93
C PRO A 114 11.05 -2.76 -27.14
N GLU A 115 11.51 -3.65 -28.01
CA GLU A 115 10.93 -4.96 -28.31
C GLU A 115 11.14 -5.98 -27.19
N MET A 116 12.11 -5.77 -26.29
CA MET A 116 12.43 -6.71 -25.22
C MET A 116 11.41 -6.59 -24.08
N PRO A 117 10.70 -7.68 -23.73
CA PRO A 117 9.74 -7.63 -22.63
C PRO A 117 10.43 -7.39 -21.29
N VAL A 118 9.89 -6.41 -20.56
CA VAL A 118 10.45 -5.86 -19.31
C VAL A 118 9.69 -6.24 -18.04
N HIS A 119 8.60 -6.99 -18.22
CA HIS A 119 7.77 -7.53 -17.16
C HIS A 119 7.89 -9.06 -17.17
N SER A 120 7.39 -9.75 -16.15
CA SER A 120 7.23 -11.20 -16.24
C SER A 120 6.00 -11.55 -17.08
N VAL A 121 5.95 -12.76 -17.65
CA VAL A 121 4.75 -13.24 -18.38
C VAL A 121 3.50 -13.18 -17.51
N GLN A 122 3.63 -13.49 -16.21
CA GLN A 122 2.52 -13.39 -15.26
C GLN A 122 2.09 -11.95 -15.02
N ALA A 123 3.05 -11.02 -14.89
CA ALA A 123 2.75 -9.60 -14.71
C ALA A 123 2.06 -9.03 -15.97
N GLU A 124 2.51 -9.39 -17.17
CA GLU A 124 1.85 -8.99 -18.43
C GLU A 124 0.42 -9.51 -18.54
N LYS A 125 0.20 -10.79 -18.21
CA LYS A 125 -1.15 -11.37 -18.17
C LYS A 125 -2.06 -10.60 -17.22
N LYS A 126 -1.59 -10.31 -16.00
CA LYS A 126 -2.36 -9.52 -15.01
C LYS A 126 -2.63 -8.10 -15.47
N LEU A 127 -1.64 -7.44 -16.07
CA LEU A 127 -1.81 -6.09 -16.63
C LEU A 127 -2.83 -6.07 -17.76
N LEU A 128 -2.77 -7.05 -18.66
CA LEU A 128 -3.71 -7.18 -19.77
C LEU A 128 -5.13 -7.49 -19.28
N GLU A 129 -5.27 -8.39 -18.31
CA GLU A 129 -6.55 -8.70 -17.69
C GLU A 129 -7.13 -7.47 -16.98
N LYS A 130 -6.33 -6.72 -16.23
CA LYS A 130 -6.74 -5.46 -15.61
C LYS A 130 -7.17 -4.43 -16.66
N GLN A 131 -6.43 -4.30 -17.77
CA GLN A 131 -6.81 -3.43 -18.88
C GLN A 131 -8.15 -3.84 -19.49
N ARG A 132 -8.35 -5.14 -19.75
CA ARG A 132 -9.61 -5.67 -20.28
C ARG A 132 -10.78 -5.42 -19.33
N ILE A 133 -10.61 -5.62 -18.02
CA ILE A 133 -11.64 -5.34 -17.02
C ILE A 133 -11.97 -3.84 -17.01
N LEU A 134 -10.96 -2.97 -17.06
CA LEU A 134 -11.17 -1.52 -17.13
C LEU A 134 -11.86 -1.08 -18.42
N GLU A 135 -11.51 -1.67 -19.57
CA GLU A 135 -12.15 -1.41 -20.86
C GLU A 135 -13.60 -1.89 -20.86
N GLN A 136 -13.87 -3.10 -20.35
CA GLN A 136 -15.22 -3.62 -20.16
C GLN A 136 -16.04 -2.72 -19.23
N LYS A 137 -15.45 -2.26 -18.12
CA LYS A 137 -16.10 -1.31 -17.20
C LYS A 137 -16.43 0.01 -17.89
N LYS A 138 -15.49 0.58 -18.64
CA LYS A 138 -15.72 1.80 -19.44
C LYS A 138 -16.80 1.59 -20.50
N ALA A 139 -16.80 0.45 -21.18
CA ALA A 139 -17.81 0.11 -22.16
C ALA A 139 -19.20 -0.01 -21.51
N ARG A 140 -19.31 -0.71 -20.36
CA ARG A 140 -20.57 -0.82 -19.60
C ARG A 140 -21.10 0.55 -19.19
N ILE A 141 -20.23 1.42 -18.64
CA ILE A 141 -20.60 2.80 -18.29
C ILE A 141 -21.06 3.58 -19.52
N ALA A 142 -20.36 3.43 -20.65
CA ALA A 142 -20.73 4.08 -21.89
C ALA A 142 -22.11 3.58 -22.36
N PHE A 143 -22.36 2.28 -22.44
CA PHE A 143 -23.62 1.74 -22.97
C PHE A 143 -24.77 1.68 -21.95
N SER A 144 -24.56 2.10 -20.70
CA SER A 144 -25.60 2.06 -19.67
C SER A 144 -26.77 2.99 -20.00
N ASP A 145 -27.99 2.47 -19.90
CA ASP A 145 -29.24 3.23 -19.99
C ASP A 145 -29.36 4.31 -18.90
N ALA A 146 -28.60 4.19 -17.80
CA ALA A 146 -28.55 5.13 -16.68
C ALA A 146 -27.34 6.09 -16.76
N ARG A 147 -26.87 6.42 -17.97
CA ARG A 147 -25.68 7.25 -18.19
C ARG A 147 -25.76 8.62 -17.51
N GLU A 148 -26.94 9.26 -17.49
CA GLU A 148 -27.13 10.56 -16.84
C GLU A 148 -26.88 10.48 -15.33
N GLU A 149 -27.40 9.42 -14.69
CA GLU A 149 -27.19 9.16 -13.26
C GLU A 149 -25.72 8.88 -12.95
N ILE A 150 -25.05 8.07 -13.79
CA ILE A 150 -23.61 7.81 -13.65
C ILE A 150 -22.81 9.12 -13.77
N GLN A 151 -23.06 9.93 -14.80
CA GLN A 151 -22.37 11.21 -14.98
C GLN A 151 -22.63 12.18 -13.82
N TRP A 152 -23.83 12.16 -13.25
CA TRP A 152 -24.14 12.96 -12.08
C TRP A 152 -23.37 12.50 -10.84
N LEU A 153 -23.28 11.19 -10.59
CA LEU A 153 -22.45 10.63 -9.51
C LEU A 153 -20.96 10.93 -9.72
N GLU A 154 -20.45 10.88 -10.95
CA GLU A 154 -19.07 11.24 -11.30
C GLU A 154 -18.79 12.72 -10.98
N LYS A 155 -19.70 13.63 -11.34
CA LYS A 155 -19.59 15.05 -10.99
C LYS A 155 -19.63 15.27 -9.48
N CYS A 156 -20.47 14.52 -8.76
CA CYS A 156 -20.50 14.57 -7.29
C CYS A 156 -19.17 14.06 -6.68
N ALA A 157 -18.56 13.03 -7.26
CA ALA A 157 -17.27 12.50 -6.80
C ALA A 157 -16.15 13.52 -7.04
N GLN A 158 -16.10 14.11 -8.23
CA GLN A 158 -15.17 15.21 -8.56
C GLN A 158 -15.37 16.42 -7.65
N PHE A 159 -16.63 16.74 -7.28
CA PHE A 159 -16.91 17.81 -6.33
C PHE A 159 -16.31 17.51 -4.95
N LEU A 160 -16.44 16.29 -4.42
CA LEU A 160 -15.79 15.90 -3.16
C LEU A 160 -14.26 15.94 -3.26
N GLU A 161 -13.69 15.58 -4.42
CA GLU A 161 -12.23 15.60 -4.65
C GLU A 161 -11.62 17.01 -4.61
N LYS A 162 -12.41 18.09 -4.77
CA LYS A 162 -11.93 19.47 -4.59
C LYS A 162 -11.54 19.80 -3.14
N ARG A 163 -12.07 19.06 -2.15
CA ARG A 163 -11.81 19.25 -0.71
C ARG A 163 -11.49 17.91 -0.05
N PRO A 164 -10.33 17.30 -0.37
CA PRO A 164 -10.01 15.96 0.07
C PRO A 164 -9.85 15.83 1.59
N GLU A 165 -9.51 16.91 2.26
CA GLU A 165 -9.41 17.00 3.72
C GLU A 165 -10.73 16.65 4.41
N LEU A 166 -11.89 17.01 3.85
CA LEU A 166 -13.18 16.84 4.50
C LEU A 166 -13.59 15.36 4.57
N TYR A 167 -13.55 14.64 3.44
CA TYR A 167 -13.95 13.22 3.43
C TYR A 167 -12.89 12.33 4.08
N ARG A 168 -11.60 12.69 4.02
CA ARG A 168 -10.53 11.98 4.75
C ARG A 168 -10.69 12.13 6.26
N GLU A 169 -10.98 13.34 6.74
CA GLU A 169 -11.23 13.59 8.16
C GLU A 169 -12.49 12.85 8.63
N LEU A 170 -13.56 12.87 7.85
CA LEU A 170 -14.79 12.12 8.15
C LEU A 170 -14.54 10.61 8.27
N SER A 171 -13.86 10.01 7.28
CA SER A 171 -13.45 8.60 7.30
C SER A 171 -12.58 8.27 8.52
N SER A 172 -11.59 9.11 8.81
CA SER A 172 -10.68 8.97 9.97
C SER A 172 -11.45 9.05 11.30
N CYS A 173 -12.37 9.99 11.44
CA CYS A 173 -13.19 10.14 12.64
C CYS A 173 -14.12 8.94 12.83
N ALA A 174 -14.73 8.43 11.76
CA ALA A 174 -15.57 7.24 11.82
C ALA A 174 -14.77 5.99 12.21
N LYS A 175 -13.56 5.80 11.64
CA LYS A 175 -12.61 4.77 12.06
C LYS A 175 -12.31 4.87 13.55
N ARG A 176 -11.97 6.08 14.04
CA ARG A 176 -11.64 6.32 15.44
C ARG A 176 -12.82 6.03 16.37
N LYS A 177 -14.04 6.45 16.01
CA LYS A 177 -15.27 6.16 16.78
C LYS A 177 -15.51 4.66 16.87
N ARG A 178 -15.42 3.94 15.76
CA ARG A 178 -15.55 2.48 15.74
C ARG A 178 -14.52 1.79 16.62
N THR A 179 -13.24 2.16 16.50
CA THR A 179 -12.18 1.61 17.35
C THR A 179 -12.47 1.89 18.82
N TYR A 180 -12.91 3.10 19.16
CA TYR A 180 -13.27 3.47 20.54
C TYR A 180 -14.43 2.62 21.07
N ASP A 181 -15.51 2.47 20.31
CA ASP A 181 -16.72 1.75 20.71
C ASP A 181 -16.51 0.24 20.86
N LYS A 182 -15.61 -0.34 20.04
CA LYS A 182 -15.27 -1.77 20.10
C LYS A 182 -14.11 -2.08 21.04
N SER A 183 -13.42 -1.07 21.55
CA SER A 183 -12.37 -1.27 22.56
C SER A 183 -12.98 -1.50 23.93
N ASN A 184 -12.63 -2.60 24.59
CA ASN A 184 -13.05 -2.83 25.97
C ASN A 184 -12.47 -1.73 26.88
N PRO A 185 -13.31 -1.00 27.64
CA PRO A 185 -12.86 0.02 28.59
C PRO A 185 -11.82 -0.48 29.60
N ALA A 186 -11.86 -1.76 29.96
CA ALA A 186 -10.91 -2.38 30.89
C ALA A 186 -9.45 -2.23 30.42
N TYR A 187 -9.17 -2.28 29.12
CA TYR A 187 -7.81 -2.11 28.60
C TYR A 187 -7.22 -0.73 28.90
N LYS A 188 -8.06 0.32 28.93
CA LYS A 188 -7.61 1.68 29.24
C LYS A 188 -7.26 1.81 30.71
N TRP A 189 -8.05 1.20 31.59
CA TRP A 189 -7.79 1.15 33.03
C TRP A 189 -6.58 0.28 33.36
N ALA A 190 -6.42 -0.87 32.70
CA ALA A 190 -5.23 -1.70 32.82
C ALA A 190 -3.98 -0.95 32.35
N ALA A 191 -4.03 -0.29 31.19
CA ALA A 191 -2.93 0.53 30.69
C ALA A 191 -2.57 1.68 31.66
N LEU A 192 -3.56 2.35 32.23
CA LEU A 192 -3.35 3.39 33.23
C LEU A 192 -2.66 2.83 34.48
N PHE A 193 -3.15 1.71 35.01
CA PHE A 193 -2.57 1.06 36.19
C PHE A 193 -1.12 0.63 35.95
N ILE A 194 -0.83 -0.02 34.82
CA ILE A 194 0.53 -0.44 34.47
C ILE A 194 1.44 0.78 34.31
N THR A 195 0.94 1.88 33.75
CA THR A 195 1.72 3.12 33.61
C THR A 195 2.03 3.74 34.96
N LEU A 196 1.07 3.77 35.90
CA LEU A 196 1.31 4.25 37.27
C LEU A 196 2.34 3.40 37.99
N MET A 197 2.25 2.06 37.87
CA MET A 197 3.26 1.14 38.39
C MET A 197 4.63 1.35 37.74
N GLY A 198 4.68 1.63 36.44
CA GLY A 198 5.90 1.99 35.72
C GLY A 198 6.55 3.28 36.24
N ILE A 199 5.74 4.30 36.54
CA ILE A 199 6.22 5.54 37.16
C ILE A 199 6.76 5.27 38.57
N ALA A 200 6.04 4.48 39.38
CA ALA A 200 6.51 4.11 40.72
C ALA A 200 7.83 3.33 40.67
N ALA A 201 7.95 2.37 39.75
CA ALA A 201 9.19 1.62 39.50
C ALA A 201 10.33 2.53 39.03
N LEU A 202 10.04 3.53 38.18
CA LEU A 202 11.03 4.51 37.74
C LEU A 202 11.55 5.35 38.91
N VAL A 203 10.66 5.89 39.74
CA VAL A 203 11.03 6.67 40.93
C VAL A 203 11.85 5.83 41.91
N TYR A 204 11.42 4.60 42.17
CA TYR A 204 12.17 3.67 43.01
C TYR A 204 13.53 3.32 42.42
N GLY A 205 13.62 3.09 41.10
CA GLY A 205 14.88 2.82 40.42
C GLY A 205 15.87 3.97 40.55
N ILE A 206 15.41 5.22 40.41
CA ILE A 206 16.24 6.42 40.63
C ILE A 206 16.74 6.47 42.08
N TYR A 207 15.85 6.28 43.05
CA TYR A 207 16.21 6.28 44.48
C TYR A 207 17.23 5.16 44.82
N ALA A 208 16.99 3.95 44.31
CA ALA A 208 17.85 2.79 44.51
C ALA A 208 19.25 2.99 43.90
N LEU A 209 19.36 3.68 42.75
CA LEU A 209 20.66 4.03 42.15
C LEU A 209 21.40 5.08 42.99
N VAL A 210 20.71 6.10 43.50
CA VAL A 210 21.30 7.13 44.37
C VAL A 210 21.82 6.52 45.69
N THR A 211 21.10 5.52 46.23
CA THR A 211 21.47 4.81 47.46
C THR A 211 22.43 3.63 47.24
N LYS A 212 22.94 3.43 46.00
CA LYS A 212 23.83 2.32 45.61
C LYS A 212 23.27 0.91 45.87
N ALA A 213 21.96 0.73 45.82
CA ALA A 213 21.33 -0.59 45.86
C ALA A 213 21.47 -1.31 44.50
N GLY A 214 21.98 -2.54 44.51
CA GLY A 214 22.41 -3.28 43.30
C GLY A 214 21.32 -3.57 42.26
N PHE A 215 20.03 -3.46 42.62
CA PHE A 215 18.90 -3.75 41.72
C PHE A 215 18.26 -2.50 41.09
N GLY A 216 18.73 -1.28 41.41
CA GLY A 216 18.06 -0.04 40.98
C GLY A 216 17.95 0.14 39.46
N ILE A 217 18.92 -0.38 38.69
CA ILE A 217 18.94 -0.25 37.23
C ILE A 217 17.77 -0.99 36.55
N TYR A 218 17.35 -2.14 37.08
CA TYR A 218 16.25 -2.92 36.50
C TYR A 218 14.91 -2.21 36.65
N PHE A 219 14.65 -1.64 37.84
CA PHE A 219 13.44 -0.86 38.10
C PHE A 219 13.40 0.43 37.27
N LEU A 220 14.54 1.10 37.09
CA LEU A 220 14.66 2.27 36.23
C LEU A 220 14.34 1.93 34.76
N LEU A 221 14.97 0.88 34.22
CA LEU A 221 14.76 0.46 32.83
C LEU A 221 13.33 -0.04 32.59
N PHE A 222 12.78 -0.82 33.50
CA PHE A 222 11.40 -1.30 33.43
C PHE A 222 10.40 -0.14 33.47
N GLY A 223 10.59 0.82 34.38
CA GLY A 223 9.75 1.99 34.50
C GLY A 223 9.75 2.86 33.24
N LEU A 224 10.94 3.10 32.67
CA LEU A 224 11.07 3.80 31.38
C LEU A 224 10.37 3.03 30.26
N ALA A 225 10.62 1.72 30.13
CA ALA A 225 10.03 0.88 29.09
C ALA A 225 8.48 0.89 29.15
N ALA A 226 7.90 0.79 30.35
CA ALA A 226 6.46 0.86 30.53
C ALA A 226 5.90 2.22 30.08
N ILE A 227 6.51 3.34 30.50
CA ILE A 227 6.06 4.68 30.12
C ILE A 227 6.11 4.88 28.60
N PHE A 228 7.23 4.51 27.95
CA PHE A 228 7.37 4.64 26.49
C PHE A 228 6.38 3.77 25.71
N PHE A 229 6.15 2.53 26.17
CA PHE A 229 5.22 1.61 25.51
C PHE A 229 3.79 2.14 25.55
N PHE A 230 3.29 2.56 26.72
CA PHE A 230 1.91 3.01 26.87
C PHE A 230 1.66 4.43 26.34
N SER A 231 2.69 5.29 26.31
CA SER A 231 2.63 6.60 25.65
C SER A 231 2.49 6.46 24.13
N SER A 232 3.28 5.58 23.49
CA SER A 232 3.25 5.38 22.04
C SER A 232 1.96 4.70 21.56
N ALA A 233 1.40 3.80 22.37
CA ALA A 233 0.18 3.07 22.01
C ALA A 233 -1.12 3.91 22.06
N ASN A 234 -1.09 5.17 22.53
CA ASN A 234 -2.29 6.04 22.66
C ASN A 234 -3.47 5.37 23.40
N VAL A 235 -3.18 4.45 24.31
CA VAL A 235 -4.18 3.67 25.06
C VAL A 235 -4.58 4.34 26.38
N LEU A 236 -3.81 5.33 26.82
CA LEU A 236 -4.11 6.09 28.04
C LEU A 236 -5.34 6.99 27.85
N PRO A 237 -6.19 7.11 28.88
CA PRO A 237 -7.30 8.05 28.87
C PRO A 237 -6.75 9.49 28.95
N THR A 238 -6.74 10.18 27.80
CA THR A 238 -6.29 11.59 27.70
C THR A 238 -7.44 12.50 27.26
N ALA A 239 -7.24 13.82 27.31
CA ALA A 239 -8.23 14.80 26.83
C ALA A 239 -8.66 14.58 25.36
N ARG A 240 -7.77 14.00 24.54
CA ARG A 240 -8.02 13.65 23.14
C ARG A 240 -8.40 12.18 22.91
N ASN A 241 -8.51 11.38 23.98
CA ASN A 241 -8.81 9.95 23.92
C ASN A 241 -9.97 9.55 24.86
N ASN A 242 -10.99 10.40 24.94
CA ASN A 242 -12.23 10.13 25.66
C ASN A 242 -13.44 10.13 24.71
N ARG A 243 -14.57 9.57 25.19
CA ARG A 243 -15.80 9.42 24.39
C ARG A 243 -16.30 10.74 23.83
N ARG A 244 -16.38 11.78 24.68
CA ARG A 244 -16.90 13.11 24.31
C ARG A 244 -16.09 13.73 23.17
N TYR A 245 -14.76 13.68 23.26
CA TYR A 245 -13.88 14.21 22.22
C TYR A 245 -14.05 13.47 20.89
N VAL A 246 -14.15 12.13 20.92
CA VAL A 246 -14.33 11.33 19.70
C VAL A 246 -15.70 11.60 19.05
N GLU A 247 -16.75 11.70 19.86
CA GLU A 247 -18.11 12.03 19.39
C GLU A 247 -18.21 13.45 18.84
N ASP A 248 -17.66 14.44 19.55
CA ASP A 248 -17.66 15.84 19.13
C ASP A 248 -16.87 16.05 17.84
N ARG A 249 -15.69 15.41 17.71
CA ARG A 249 -14.88 15.49 16.49
C ARG A 249 -15.61 14.88 15.29
N LEU A 250 -16.26 13.72 15.45
CA LEU A 250 -17.05 13.11 14.39
C LEU A 250 -18.26 13.99 14.01
N LYS A 251 -18.94 14.59 15.00
CA LYS A 251 -20.03 15.53 14.77
C LYS A 251 -19.57 16.74 13.95
N LYS A 252 -18.45 17.37 14.34
CA LYS A 252 -17.84 18.48 13.61
C LYS A 252 -17.44 18.11 12.19
N ALA A 253 -16.83 16.94 11.98
CA ALA A 253 -16.48 16.45 10.64
C ALA A 253 -17.73 16.22 9.77
N THR A 254 -18.78 15.66 10.34
CA THR A 254 -20.07 15.45 9.64
C THR A 254 -20.74 16.77 9.30
N GLU A 255 -20.72 17.74 10.21
CA GLU A 255 -21.29 19.08 9.99
C GLU A 255 -20.50 19.88 8.94
N ALA A 256 -19.16 19.81 8.97
CA ALA A 256 -18.32 20.41 7.94
C ALA A 256 -18.59 19.80 6.56
N MET A 257 -18.74 18.48 6.49
CA MET A 257 -19.13 17.79 5.26
C MET A 257 -20.54 18.20 4.82
N TYR A 258 -21.50 18.29 5.74
CA TYR A 258 -22.87 18.74 5.45
C TYR A 258 -22.90 20.14 4.82
N ARG A 259 -22.18 21.10 5.43
CA ARG A 259 -22.07 22.46 4.90
C ARG A 259 -21.46 22.47 3.50
N TYR A 260 -20.42 21.67 3.27
CA TYR A 260 -19.76 21.58 1.98
C TYR A 260 -20.66 20.97 0.89
N ILE A 261 -21.32 19.84 1.17
CA ILE A 261 -22.22 19.21 0.18
C ILE A 261 -23.49 20.02 -0.08
N ALA A 262 -23.91 20.88 0.86
CA ALA A 262 -25.03 21.78 0.68
C ALA A 262 -24.79 22.83 -0.43
N GLU A 263 -23.53 23.12 -0.74
CA GLU A 263 -23.16 23.99 -1.88
C GLU A 263 -23.44 23.32 -3.24
N TYR A 264 -23.58 21.99 -3.26
CA TYR A 264 -23.89 21.22 -4.47
C TYR A 264 -25.40 20.93 -4.58
N PRO A 265 -26.09 21.44 -5.61
CA PRO A 265 -27.53 21.22 -5.76
C PRO A 265 -27.89 19.73 -5.82
N LYS A 266 -28.83 19.32 -4.95
CA LYS A 266 -29.36 17.95 -4.86
C LYS A 266 -28.28 16.88 -4.63
N PHE A 267 -27.28 17.09 -3.79
CA PHE A 267 -26.24 16.05 -3.57
C PHE A 267 -26.85 14.66 -3.20
N PRO A 268 -26.39 13.55 -3.81
CA PRO A 268 -27.06 12.24 -3.74
C PRO A 268 -26.88 11.48 -2.42
N LEU A 269 -25.97 11.92 -1.55
CA LEU A 269 -25.61 11.23 -0.31
C LEU A 269 -25.89 12.09 0.93
N PRO A 270 -26.25 11.46 2.06
CA PRO A 270 -26.18 12.14 3.34
C PRO A 270 -24.73 12.44 3.71
N ALA A 271 -24.51 13.51 4.49
CA ALA A 271 -23.17 13.97 4.87
C ALA A 271 -22.33 12.89 5.57
N CYS A 272 -22.95 11.98 6.33
CA CYS A 272 -22.25 10.89 7.00
C CYS A 272 -21.67 9.84 6.05
N TYR A 273 -22.12 9.77 4.79
CA TYR A 273 -21.63 8.84 3.77
C TYR A 273 -20.93 9.55 2.61
N ALA A 274 -20.83 10.87 2.63
CA ALA A 274 -20.22 11.65 1.55
C ALA A 274 -18.70 11.39 1.45
N HIS A 275 -18.35 10.44 0.58
CA HIS A 275 -16.97 10.06 0.28
C HIS A 275 -16.89 9.60 -1.19
N PRO A 276 -15.84 9.97 -1.97
CA PRO A 276 -15.75 9.62 -3.40
C PRO A 276 -15.87 8.11 -3.66
N ALA A 277 -15.24 7.27 -2.85
CA ALA A 277 -15.35 5.81 -2.98
C ALA A 277 -16.78 5.25 -2.79
N VAL A 278 -17.67 5.94 -2.05
CA VAL A 278 -19.09 5.57 -1.99
C VAL A 278 -19.76 5.80 -3.34
N LEU A 279 -19.53 6.97 -3.94
CA LEU A 279 -20.09 7.32 -5.25
C LEU A 279 -19.55 6.41 -6.35
N ARG A 280 -18.25 6.11 -6.36
CA ARG A 280 -17.63 5.17 -7.32
C ARG A 280 -18.25 3.78 -7.24
N ARG A 281 -18.46 3.26 -6.02
CA ARG A 281 -19.15 1.96 -5.86
C ARG A 281 -20.61 2.00 -6.28
N MET A 282 -21.31 3.11 -6.08
CA MET A 282 -22.67 3.28 -6.60
C MET A 282 -22.70 3.33 -8.13
N ILE A 283 -21.73 3.99 -8.76
CA ILE A 283 -21.53 3.97 -10.21
C ILE A 283 -21.33 2.53 -10.69
N ASP A 284 -20.48 1.76 -10.01
CA ASP A 284 -20.21 0.36 -10.36
C ASP A 284 -21.47 -0.50 -10.28
N ILE A 285 -22.26 -0.33 -9.22
CA ILE A 285 -23.55 -1.03 -9.06
C ILE A 285 -24.52 -0.71 -10.21
N ILE A 286 -24.59 0.56 -10.65
CA ILE A 286 -25.45 0.98 -11.76
C ILE A 286 -24.90 0.48 -13.11
N ALA A 287 -23.58 0.54 -13.30
CA ALA A 287 -22.90 0.07 -14.52
C ALA A 287 -22.97 -1.47 -14.67
N GLU A 288 -23.11 -2.19 -13.57
CA GLU A 288 -23.40 -3.63 -13.54
C GLU A 288 -24.89 -3.95 -13.74
N GLU A 289 -25.72 -2.94 -14.00
CA GLU A 289 -27.16 -3.05 -14.23
C GLU A 289 -27.94 -3.68 -13.06
N ARG A 290 -27.35 -3.67 -11.85
CA ARG A 290 -28.02 -4.18 -10.64
C ARG A 290 -29.17 -3.29 -10.20
N THR A 291 -29.15 -2.02 -10.58
CA THR A 291 -30.24 -1.05 -10.46
C THR A 291 -30.01 0.13 -11.40
N ARG A 292 -31.08 0.88 -11.69
CA ARG A 292 -31.04 2.12 -12.46
C ARG A 292 -31.21 3.37 -11.58
N SER A 293 -31.52 3.20 -10.30
CA SER A 293 -31.81 4.29 -9.37
C SER A 293 -30.64 4.55 -8.42
N VAL A 294 -30.27 5.81 -8.26
CA VAL A 294 -29.22 6.23 -7.32
C VAL A 294 -29.58 5.89 -5.86
N ALA A 295 -30.85 6.03 -5.49
CA ALA A 295 -31.30 5.67 -4.13
C ALA A 295 -31.19 4.16 -3.87
N GLU A 296 -31.53 3.34 -4.85
CA GLU A 296 -31.38 1.88 -4.77
C GLU A 296 -29.91 1.46 -4.80
N ALA A 297 -29.06 2.16 -5.56
CA ALA A 297 -27.64 1.87 -5.62
C ALA A 297 -26.97 2.05 -4.24
N LEU A 298 -27.36 3.09 -3.49
CA LEU A 298 -26.91 3.27 -2.11
C LEU A 298 -27.41 2.13 -1.20
N LYS A 299 -28.65 1.66 -1.39
CA LYS A 299 -29.21 0.54 -0.62
C LYS A 299 -28.47 -0.78 -0.89
N LEU A 300 -28.16 -1.07 -2.15
CA LEU A 300 -27.35 -2.23 -2.55
C LEU A 300 -25.93 -2.12 -1.99
N LEU A 301 -25.30 -0.95 -2.07
CA LEU A 301 -23.98 -0.73 -1.47
C LEU A 301 -23.99 -1.01 0.05
N LYS A 302 -25.03 -0.57 0.77
CA LYS A 302 -25.20 -0.90 2.19
C LYS A 302 -25.27 -2.41 2.42
N GLN A 303 -25.93 -3.17 1.55
CA GLN A 303 -26.00 -4.64 1.63
C GLN A 303 -24.64 -5.29 1.34
N ASP A 304 -23.95 -4.87 0.28
CA ASP A 304 -22.63 -5.39 -0.09
C ASP A 304 -21.62 -5.16 1.05
N LEU A 305 -21.60 -3.95 1.64
CA LEU A 305 -20.74 -3.63 2.77
C LEU A 305 -21.08 -4.44 4.03
N LYS A 306 -22.35 -4.79 4.26
CA LYS A 306 -22.76 -5.71 5.35
C LYS A 306 -22.24 -7.12 5.11
N ALA A 307 -22.26 -7.60 3.88
CA ALA A 307 -21.82 -8.95 3.51
C ALA A 307 -20.29 -9.12 3.61
N MET A 308 -19.51 -8.05 3.41
CA MET A 308 -18.06 -8.11 3.54
C MET A 308 -17.64 -8.50 4.98
N ASN A 309 -16.88 -9.57 5.14
CA ASN A 309 -16.34 -10.01 6.43
C ASN A 309 -14.89 -10.47 6.26
N SER A 310 -14.29 -11.05 7.30
CA SER A 310 -12.88 -11.47 7.28
C SER A 310 -12.56 -12.64 6.35
N SER A 311 -13.56 -13.34 5.81
CA SER A 311 -13.36 -14.44 4.85
C SER A 311 -13.46 -14.00 3.39
N VAL A 312 -13.77 -12.72 3.12
CA VAL A 312 -13.82 -12.20 1.75
C VAL A 312 -12.42 -11.71 1.37
N GLU A 313 -11.83 -12.33 0.35
CA GLU A 313 -10.57 -11.88 -0.26
C GLU A 313 -10.86 -10.72 -1.21
N LEU A 314 -10.16 -9.60 -1.03
CA LEU A 314 -10.31 -8.39 -1.84
C LEU A 314 -8.96 -8.03 -2.45
N GLU A 315 -8.98 -7.48 -3.66
CA GLU A 315 -7.82 -6.80 -4.22
C GLU A 315 -7.42 -5.59 -3.35
N GLN A 316 -6.14 -5.22 -3.34
CA GLN A 316 -5.62 -4.17 -2.45
C GLN A 316 -6.36 -2.83 -2.63
N GLU A 317 -6.62 -2.43 -3.88
CA GLU A 317 -7.36 -1.21 -4.20
C GLU A 317 -8.78 -1.25 -3.62
N GLU A 318 -9.45 -2.40 -3.73
CA GLU A 318 -10.80 -2.60 -3.21
C GLU A 318 -10.81 -2.61 -1.67
N TYR A 319 -9.82 -3.26 -1.06
CA TYR A 319 -9.62 -3.29 0.38
C TYR A 319 -9.45 -1.87 0.94
N ASP A 320 -8.62 -1.04 0.30
CA ASP A 320 -8.36 0.34 0.74
C ASP A 320 -9.62 1.21 0.67
N GLU A 321 -10.43 1.06 -0.39
CA GLU A 321 -11.72 1.74 -0.50
C GLU A 321 -12.71 1.28 0.56
N VAL A 322 -12.86 -0.03 0.78
CA VAL A 322 -13.75 -0.59 1.80
C VAL A 322 -13.32 -0.11 3.18
N MET A 323 -12.02 -0.14 3.48
CA MET A 323 -11.48 0.35 4.75
C MET A 323 -11.72 1.83 4.94
N ALA A 324 -11.73 2.65 3.87
CA ALA A 324 -12.07 4.06 3.95
C ALA A 324 -13.54 4.30 4.30
N ILE A 325 -14.48 3.60 3.67
CA ILE A 325 -15.90 3.95 3.76
C ILE A 325 -16.68 3.13 4.79
N LYS A 326 -16.38 1.84 4.95
CA LYS A 326 -17.17 0.92 5.78
C LYS A 326 -17.32 1.37 7.24
N PRO A 327 -16.29 1.94 7.91
CA PRO A 327 -16.45 2.50 9.25
C PRO A 327 -17.53 3.59 9.34
N MET A 328 -17.72 4.39 8.28
CA MET A 328 -18.73 5.46 8.23
C MET A 328 -20.15 4.88 8.28
N PHE A 329 -20.39 3.78 7.55
CA PHE A 329 -21.66 3.05 7.59
C PHE A 329 -21.89 2.35 8.92
N LEU A 330 -20.85 1.74 9.49
CA LEU A 330 -20.96 0.98 10.73
C LEU A 330 -21.21 1.84 11.97
N VAL A 331 -20.69 3.07 12.00
CA VAL A 331 -20.95 4.01 13.11
C VAL A 331 -22.36 4.62 13.05
N LYS A 332 -23.03 4.46 11.90
CA LYS A 332 -24.41 4.90 11.67
C LYS A 332 -25.38 3.72 11.52
N ASP A 333 -24.95 2.51 11.84
CA ASP A 333 -25.76 1.29 11.73
C ASP A 333 -26.44 1.08 10.36
N TYR A 334 -25.84 1.64 9.30
CA TYR A 334 -26.37 1.67 7.94
C TYR A 334 -27.73 2.39 7.79
N GLU A 335 -28.10 3.27 8.73
CA GLU A 335 -29.28 4.15 8.63
C GLU A 335 -29.25 5.03 7.39
#